data_AF-A0AAD5BDJ8-F1
#
_entry.id   AF-A0AAD5BDJ8-F1
#
_cell.length_a   1.000
_cell.length_b   1.000
_cell.length_c   1.000
_cell.angle_alpha   90.00
_cell.angle_beta   90.00
_cell.angle_gamma   90.00
#
_symmetry.space_group_name_H-M   'P 1'
#
loop_
_entity.id
_entity.type
_entity.pdbx_description
1 polymer ?
#
loop_
_entity_poly.entity_id
_entity_poly.type
_entity_poly.pdbx_seq_one_letter_code
_entity_poly.pdbx_strand_id
1 'polypeptide(L)'
;MFKNRKQKTALYETLAGVQDLSKLPTTSLNIYSSYNHGLDSGKENYTTYDIFVAHVFKILLTYIIFVYMRLYEVHELILHTIELLRILRLDVRYLIHDYVRITTSSYFQNMLTEILFYWQVATSMPGIFWKVFNPWSGTPIGLDNFLQHVPKSNTPSSLGLVLHYHPPLLKPPPEIPQPYLDSDRKIQVPQKKDVQYAIAIRSEYFAQYQAHVASERVRLLREIGQYITWCCLVPSIETLTIFEKKAICWEEEADFIDSVKNAILVELVALSNACDPQELAKLKRMLPQIVVVNKFSKATYTVNESEVETYEVTQQEITLDDIITSYQDQRALTVILCDSRVRTTNYKIVTSKGENLTADDPEFNNQFPPTPEYIIAPKNSRGVNHSLEGVACIDEDPNASSMTVVHFLHLKFGFPFFSRSLYHYVLEKPYAPPSKVEQPQANSTFVHEAAR
;
A
#
# COMPACT_ATOMS: atom_id res chain seq x y z
N MET A 1 -24.24 25.00 -14.02
CA MET A 1 -23.29 24.70 -12.91
C MET A 1 -22.38 23.48 -13.12
N PHE A 2 -22.63 22.56 -14.07
CA PHE A 2 -21.82 21.34 -14.26
C PHE A 2 -20.66 21.42 -15.28
N LYS A 3 -20.52 22.52 -16.04
CA LYS A 3 -19.44 22.68 -17.03
C LYS A 3 -18.06 22.99 -16.41
N ASN A 4 -18.01 23.59 -15.23
CA ASN A 4 -16.75 24.02 -14.59
C ASN A 4 -15.96 22.89 -13.90
N ARG A 5 -16.55 21.70 -13.70
CA ARG A 5 -15.83 20.59 -13.06
C ARG A 5 -14.88 19.87 -14.03
N LYS A 6 -15.31 19.62 -15.28
CA LYS A 6 -14.48 18.97 -16.31
C LYS A 6 -13.28 19.83 -16.74
N GLN A 7 -13.46 21.15 -16.81
CA GLN A 7 -12.37 22.08 -17.10
C GLN A 7 -11.31 22.12 -15.98
N LYS A 8 -11.73 21.98 -14.71
CA LYS A 8 -10.77 21.91 -13.59
C LYS A 8 -9.96 20.61 -13.62
N THR A 9 -10.57 19.45 -13.92
CA THR A 9 -9.82 18.18 -14.04
C THR A 9 -8.80 18.22 -15.17
N ALA A 10 -9.17 18.77 -16.34
CA ALA A 10 -8.25 18.90 -17.47
C ALA A 10 -7.07 19.86 -17.18
N LEU A 11 -7.29 20.89 -16.35
CA LEU A 11 -6.26 21.83 -15.90
C LEU A 11 -5.29 21.19 -14.89
N TYR A 12 -5.79 20.32 -14.01
CA TYR A 12 -4.95 19.53 -13.09
C TYR A 12 -4.11 18.48 -13.82
N GLU A 13 -4.64 17.86 -14.88
CA GLU A 13 -3.90 16.92 -15.72
C GLU A 13 -2.82 17.60 -16.58
N THR A 14 -3.00 18.88 -16.94
CA THR A 14 -1.98 19.67 -17.67
C THR A 14 -0.92 20.28 -16.75
N LEU A 15 -1.25 20.59 -15.49
CA LEU A 15 -0.29 21.07 -14.48
C LEU A 15 0.60 19.95 -13.92
N ALA A 16 0.15 18.70 -13.98
CA ALA A 16 0.92 17.52 -13.58
C ALA A 16 1.95 17.08 -14.65
N GLY A 17 2.80 18.01 -15.10
CA GLY A 17 4.07 17.70 -15.78
C GLY A 17 3.96 16.77 -16.99
N VAL A 18 3.50 17.33 -18.12
CA VAL A 18 3.89 16.85 -19.45
C VAL A 18 5.42 16.94 -19.53
N GLN A 19 6.10 15.80 -19.43
CA GLN A 19 7.49 15.71 -19.81
C GLN A 19 7.63 16.14 -21.27
N ASP A 20 8.73 16.82 -21.59
CA ASP A 20 9.20 16.95 -22.96
C ASP A 20 9.11 15.59 -23.66
N LEU A 21 8.15 15.47 -24.57
CA LEU A 21 7.86 14.28 -25.39
C LEU A 21 8.95 13.98 -26.43
N SER A 22 10.13 14.60 -26.32
CA SER A 22 11.22 14.50 -27.30
C SER A 22 12.05 13.21 -27.20
N LYS A 23 11.77 12.32 -26.23
CA LYS A 23 12.59 11.11 -25.97
C LYS A 23 11.82 9.80 -25.83
N LEU A 24 10.57 9.71 -26.29
CA LEU A 24 9.87 8.42 -26.40
C LEU A 24 10.08 7.82 -27.80
N PRO A 25 10.27 6.49 -27.92
CA PRO A 25 10.39 5.84 -29.22
C PRO A 25 9.12 6.08 -30.04
N THR A 26 9.34 6.53 -31.27
CA THR A 26 8.35 6.94 -32.26
C THR A 26 7.28 5.87 -32.49
N THR A 27 6.11 6.06 -31.89
CA THR A 27 4.84 5.51 -32.40
C THR A 27 4.11 6.61 -33.19
N SER A 28 3.34 6.20 -34.19
CA SER A 28 2.76 7.00 -35.30
C SER A 28 1.79 8.13 -34.91
N LEU A 29 1.66 8.47 -33.63
CA LEU A 29 0.77 9.52 -33.11
C LEU A 29 1.54 10.82 -32.84
N ASN A 30 2.26 11.31 -33.85
CA ASN A 30 2.98 12.58 -33.77
C ASN A 30 2.07 13.76 -34.16
N ILE A 31 1.10 14.09 -33.29
CA ILE A 31 0.31 15.33 -33.42
C ILE A 31 0.97 16.39 -32.53
N TYR A 32 1.77 17.23 -33.17
CA TYR A 32 2.36 18.44 -32.61
C TYR A 32 1.31 19.44 -32.13
N SER A 33 1.69 20.17 -31.07
CA SER A 33 1.23 21.53 -30.73
C SER A 33 -0.24 21.71 -30.27
N SER A 34 -0.48 21.54 -28.97
CA SER A 34 -1.46 22.39 -28.27
C SER A 34 -0.68 23.19 -27.23
N TYR A 35 -0.23 24.38 -27.62
CA TYR A 35 0.44 25.31 -26.71
C TYR A 35 -0.63 25.98 -25.84
N ASN A 36 -0.49 25.85 -24.52
CA ASN A 36 -1.17 26.70 -23.54
C ASN A 36 -0.83 28.17 -23.85
N HIS A 37 -1.78 28.94 -24.37
CA HIS A 37 -1.62 30.36 -24.60
C HIS A 37 -1.54 31.08 -23.25
N GLY A 38 -0.38 31.62 -22.91
CA GLY A 38 -0.17 32.55 -21.79
C GLY A 38 -0.60 33.98 -22.10
N LEU A 39 -1.54 34.15 -23.03
CA LEU A 39 -2.06 35.44 -23.49
C LEU A 39 -3.54 35.55 -23.12
N ASP A 40 -3.97 36.72 -22.66
CA ASP A 40 -5.33 36.99 -22.22
C ASP A 40 -6.34 36.88 -23.37
N SER A 41 -7.17 35.82 -23.35
CA SER A 41 -8.18 35.53 -24.36
C SER A 41 -9.18 36.67 -24.65
N GLY A 42 -9.21 37.72 -23.83
CA GLY A 42 -10.04 38.91 -24.05
C GLY A 42 -9.44 39.99 -24.97
N LYS A 43 -8.19 39.87 -25.41
CA LYS A 43 -7.52 40.90 -26.25
C LYS A 43 -7.46 40.46 -27.72
N GLU A 44 -8.09 41.24 -28.61
CA GLU A 44 -8.19 40.91 -30.05
C GLU A 44 -6.87 41.11 -30.82
N ASN A 45 -5.98 42.01 -30.38
CA ASN A 45 -4.69 42.28 -31.01
C ASN A 45 -3.56 42.29 -29.97
N TYR A 46 -2.54 41.46 -30.20
CA TYR A 46 -1.33 41.41 -29.38
C TYR A 46 -0.20 42.16 -30.06
N THR A 47 0.49 43.01 -29.30
CA THR A 47 1.71 43.66 -29.78
C THR A 47 2.91 42.72 -29.59
N THR A 48 3.99 42.92 -30.36
CA THR A 48 5.25 42.17 -30.19
C THR A 48 5.81 42.29 -28.77
N TYR A 49 5.57 43.43 -28.11
CA TYR A 49 5.94 43.66 -26.72
C TYR A 49 5.14 42.76 -25.75
N ASP A 50 3.82 42.63 -25.94
CA ASP A 50 2.97 41.73 -25.12
C ASP A 50 3.46 40.27 -25.21
N ILE A 51 3.82 39.83 -26.43
CA ILE A 51 4.37 38.48 -26.67
C ILE A 51 5.72 38.32 -25.97
N PHE A 52 6.59 39.31 -26.04
CA PHE A 52 7.90 39.28 -25.37
C PHE A 52 7.76 39.22 -23.85
N VAL A 53 6.90 40.05 -23.26
CA VAL A 53 6.63 40.05 -21.81
C VAL A 53 6.07 38.70 -21.36
N ALA A 54 5.13 38.11 -22.09
CA ALA A 54 4.60 36.78 -21.79
C ALA A 54 5.68 35.69 -21.84
N HIS A 55 6.62 35.78 -22.80
CA HIS A 55 7.77 34.86 -22.87
C HIS A 55 8.72 35.02 -21.69
N VAL A 56 9.03 36.26 -21.28
CA VAL A 56 9.87 36.54 -20.11
C VAL A 56 9.22 36.01 -18.83
N PHE A 57 7.91 36.25 -18.64
CA PHE A 57 7.18 35.69 -17.49
C PHE A 57 7.15 34.16 -17.52
N LYS A 58 6.99 33.54 -18.69
CA LYS A 58 7.06 32.08 -18.83
C LYS A 58 8.44 31.55 -18.43
N ILE A 59 9.52 32.20 -18.87
CA ILE A 59 10.89 31.81 -18.51
C ILE A 59 11.10 31.98 -17.00
N LEU A 60 10.68 33.11 -16.43
CA LEU A 60 10.79 33.39 -15.00
C LEU A 60 10.01 32.38 -14.17
N LEU A 61 8.75 32.09 -14.54
CA LEU A 61 7.93 31.08 -13.88
C LEU A 61 8.57 29.70 -13.97
N THR A 62 9.09 29.34 -15.15
CA THR A 62 9.79 28.05 -15.35
C THR A 62 11.02 27.97 -14.44
N TYR A 63 11.79 29.05 -14.30
CA TYR A 63 12.94 29.12 -13.41
C TYR A 63 12.53 29.02 -11.93
N ILE A 64 11.49 29.74 -11.50
CA ILE A 64 10.96 29.67 -10.13
C ILE A 64 10.48 28.25 -9.81
N ILE A 65 9.73 27.62 -10.72
CA ILE A 65 9.28 26.22 -10.58
C ILE A 65 10.49 25.29 -10.50
N PHE A 66 11.50 25.47 -11.34
CA PHE A 66 12.71 24.65 -11.30
C PHE A 66 13.44 24.76 -9.95
N VAL A 67 13.65 25.98 -9.45
CA VAL A 67 14.29 26.22 -8.15
C VAL A 67 13.46 25.61 -7.02
N TYR A 68 12.13 25.81 -7.04
CA TYR A 68 11.22 25.22 -6.06
C TYR A 68 11.29 23.69 -6.06
N MET A 69 11.24 23.06 -7.23
CA MET A 69 11.35 21.60 -7.36
C MET A 69 12.70 21.08 -6.84
N ARG A 70 13.80 21.80 -7.11
CA ARG A 70 15.12 21.43 -6.58
C ARG A 70 15.23 21.57 -5.07
N LEU A 71 14.71 22.66 -4.49
CA LEU A 71 14.68 22.82 -3.03
C LEU A 71 13.84 21.73 -2.37
N TYR A 72 12.72 21.36 -2.98
CA TYR A 72 11.88 20.28 -2.53
C TYR A 72 12.61 18.92 -2.56
N GLU A 73 13.31 18.60 -3.64
CA GLU A 73 14.14 17.38 -3.73
C GLU A 73 15.21 17.32 -2.61
N VAL A 74 15.87 18.45 -2.33
CA VAL A 74 16.86 18.53 -1.24
C VAL A 74 16.21 18.33 0.13
N HIS A 75 15.05 18.95 0.35
CA HIS A 75 14.30 18.80 1.60
C HIS A 75 13.89 17.34 1.84
N GLU A 76 13.36 16.65 0.83
CA GLU A 76 13.01 15.22 0.92
C GLU A 76 14.23 14.36 1.23
N LEU A 77 15.38 14.62 0.57
CA LEU A 77 16.63 13.90 0.84
C LEU A 77 17.10 14.07 2.30
N ILE A 78 16.96 15.28 2.86
CA ILE A 78 17.28 15.54 4.27
C ILE A 78 16.35 14.73 5.19
N LEU A 79 15.03 14.77 4.94
CA LEU A 79 14.06 14.01 5.72
C LEU A 79 14.35 12.50 5.67
N HIS A 80 14.68 11.96 4.49
CA HIS A 80 15.04 10.55 4.36
C HIS A 80 16.30 10.20 5.14
N THR A 81 17.32 11.04 5.07
CA THR A 81 18.58 10.81 5.79
C THR A 81 18.35 10.83 7.31
N ILE A 82 17.52 11.76 7.81
CA ILE A 82 17.15 11.83 9.23
C ILE A 82 16.38 10.58 9.66
N GLU A 83 15.44 10.10 8.84
CA GLU A 83 14.69 8.88 9.12
C GLU A 83 15.62 7.66 9.20
N LEU A 84 16.52 7.47 8.25
CA LEU A 84 17.52 6.39 8.26
C LEU A 84 18.40 6.44 9.51
N LEU A 85 18.84 7.63 9.94
CA LEU A 85 19.60 7.79 11.18
C LEU A 85 18.79 7.40 12.42
N ARG A 86 17.48 7.68 12.44
CA ARG A 86 16.58 7.24 13.52
C ARG A 86 16.42 5.72 13.54
N ILE A 87 16.30 5.08 12.38
CA ILE A 87 16.25 3.61 12.24
C ILE A 87 17.55 2.99 12.77
N LEU A 88 18.70 3.50 12.34
CA LEU A 88 20.01 3.05 12.81
C LEU A 88 20.11 3.16 14.34
N ARG A 89 19.68 4.30 14.90
CA ARG A 89 19.67 4.51 16.36
C ARG A 89 18.78 3.50 17.08
N LEU A 90 17.65 3.11 16.48
CA LEU A 90 16.73 2.14 17.04
C LEU A 90 17.34 0.74 17.06
N ASP A 91 17.92 0.29 15.95
CA ASP A 91 18.59 -1.02 15.86
C ASP A 91 19.75 -1.13 16.87
N VAL A 92 20.55 -0.07 17.01
CA VAL A 92 21.63 -0.02 18.02
C VAL A 92 21.06 -0.09 19.45
N ARG A 93 19.98 0.64 19.74
CA ARG A 93 19.32 0.58 21.06
C ARG A 93 18.77 -0.81 21.37
N TYR A 94 18.17 -1.47 20.39
CA TYR A 94 17.67 -2.83 20.56
C TYR A 94 18.81 -3.80 20.88
N LEU A 95 19.93 -3.70 20.15
CA LEU A 95 21.12 -4.54 20.37
C LEU A 95 21.69 -4.35 21.79
N ILE A 96 21.74 -3.10 22.28
CA ILE A 96 22.13 -2.80 23.67
C ILE A 96 21.15 -3.40 24.69
N HIS A 97 19.84 -3.28 24.45
CA HIS A 97 18.82 -3.79 25.37
C HIS A 97 18.83 -5.32 25.47
N ASP A 98 18.97 -6.03 24.34
CA ASP A 98 19.02 -7.50 24.30
C ASP A 98 20.20 -8.03 25.13
N TYR A 99 21.33 -7.32 25.11
CA TYR A 99 22.49 -7.61 25.94
C TYR A 99 22.24 -7.42 27.44
N VAL A 100 21.64 -6.30 27.85
CA VAL A 100 21.32 -6.02 29.27
C VAL A 100 20.40 -7.09 29.87
N ARG A 101 19.56 -7.75 29.06
CA ARG A 101 18.69 -8.84 29.51
C ARG A 101 19.45 -10.13 29.85
N ILE A 102 20.62 -10.35 29.25
CA ILE A 102 21.37 -11.62 29.34
C ILE A 102 22.38 -11.63 30.51
N THR A 103 22.68 -10.48 31.13
CA THR A 103 23.69 -10.38 32.20
C THR A 103 23.34 -11.25 33.41
N THR A 104 24.28 -12.10 33.82
CA THR A 104 24.16 -13.05 34.94
C THR A 104 24.83 -12.53 36.22
N SER A 105 24.71 -13.24 37.35
CA SER A 105 25.10 -12.71 38.67
C SER A 105 26.61 -12.73 38.98
N SER A 106 27.46 -13.31 38.11
CA SER A 106 28.89 -13.48 38.42
C SER A 106 29.77 -12.42 37.76
N TYR A 107 30.61 -11.76 38.57
CA TYR A 107 31.44 -10.62 38.18
C TYR A 107 32.42 -10.92 37.02
N PHE A 108 33.05 -12.10 37.02
CA PHE A 108 33.99 -12.49 35.97
C PHE A 108 33.31 -12.86 34.64
N GLN A 109 32.12 -13.48 34.68
CA GLN A 109 31.35 -13.72 33.46
C GLN A 109 30.79 -12.41 32.90
N ASN A 110 30.46 -11.43 33.76
CA ASN A 110 30.02 -10.11 33.33
C ASN A 110 31.13 -9.33 32.62
N MET A 111 32.37 -9.33 33.12
CA MET A 111 33.51 -8.72 32.40
C MET A 111 33.74 -9.34 31.01
N LEU A 112 33.73 -10.67 30.91
CA LEU A 112 33.97 -11.36 29.63
C LEU A 112 32.81 -11.15 28.65
N THR A 113 31.57 -11.16 29.14
CA THR A 113 30.38 -10.84 28.33
C THR A 113 30.32 -9.37 27.93
N GLU A 114 30.81 -8.42 28.75
CA GLU A 114 30.93 -7.00 28.38
C GLU A 114 31.92 -6.80 27.25
N ILE A 115 33.10 -7.42 27.32
CA ILE A 115 34.11 -7.35 26.25
C ILE A 115 33.57 -7.97 24.96
N LEU A 116 32.94 -9.15 25.05
CA LEU A 116 32.31 -9.81 23.90
C LEU A 116 31.18 -8.95 23.30
N PHE A 117 30.41 -8.26 24.14
CA PHE A 117 29.36 -7.35 23.69
C PHE A 117 29.91 -6.14 22.94
N TYR A 118 30.88 -5.42 23.49
CA TYR A 118 31.47 -4.28 22.80
C TYR A 118 32.13 -4.70 21.49
N TRP A 119 32.76 -5.87 21.45
CA TRP A 119 33.28 -6.46 20.23
C TRP A 119 32.18 -6.81 19.23
N GLN A 120 31.09 -7.43 19.67
CA GLN A 120 29.94 -7.78 18.83
C GLN A 120 29.22 -6.53 18.29
N VAL A 121 29.07 -5.47 19.09
CA VAL A 121 28.53 -4.18 18.65
C VAL A 121 29.46 -3.57 17.59
N ALA A 122 30.77 -3.49 17.87
CA ALA A 122 31.74 -2.90 16.95
C ALA A 122 31.81 -3.64 15.61
N THR A 123 31.71 -4.97 15.63
CA THR A 123 31.72 -5.82 14.42
C THR A 123 30.40 -5.81 13.66
N SER A 124 29.26 -5.65 14.34
CA SER A 124 27.94 -5.59 13.70
C SER A 124 27.58 -4.21 13.15
N MET A 125 28.16 -3.12 13.69
CA MET A 125 27.88 -1.74 13.28
C MET A 125 28.04 -1.47 11.77
N PRO A 126 29.13 -1.91 11.09
CA PRO A 126 29.25 -1.77 9.64
C PRO A 126 28.13 -2.47 8.87
N GLY A 127 27.72 -3.65 9.34
CA GLY A 127 26.62 -4.41 8.73
C GLY A 127 25.27 -3.73 8.90
N ILE A 128 24.97 -3.20 10.08
CA ILE A 128 23.73 -2.43 10.34
C ILE A 128 23.72 -1.15 9.51
N PHE A 129 24.86 -0.44 9.43
CA PHE A 129 24.98 0.74 8.59
C PHE A 129 24.74 0.41 7.11
N TRP A 130 25.36 -0.65 6.60
CA TRP A 130 25.16 -1.11 5.22
C TRP A 130 23.71 -1.49 4.95
N LYS A 131 23.08 -2.23 5.86
CA LYS A 131 21.66 -2.62 5.80
C LYS A 131 20.72 -1.41 5.68
N VAL A 132 20.94 -0.37 6.49
CA VAL A 132 20.06 0.81 6.55
C VAL A 132 20.26 1.72 5.32
N PHE A 133 21.51 1.96 4.92
CA PHE A 133 21.82 2.91 3.84
C PHE A 133 21.84 2.30 2.44
N ASN A 134 21.95 0.97 2.33
CA ASN A 134 21.84 0.25 1.07
C ASN A 134 20.76 -0.83 1.16
N PRO A 135 19.47 -0.42 1.25
CA PRO A 135 18.39 -1.38 1.23
C PRO A 135 18.42 -2.07 -0.13
N TRP A 136 18.73 -3.36 -0.14
CA TRP A 136 18.73 -4.16 -1.36
C TRP A 136 17.46 -3.90 -2.15
N SER A 137 17.59 -3.71 -3.46
CA SER A 137 16.43 -3.44 -4.33
C SER A 137 15.46 -4.63 -4.43
N GLY A 138 15.86 -5.81 -3.96
CA GLY A 138 15.08 -7.04 -3.95
C GLY A 138 14.71 -7.53 -2.53
N THR A 139 13.80 -8.49 -2.49
CA THR A 139 13.49 -9.25 -1.27
C THR A 139 14.72 -10.04 -0.80
N PRO A 140 15.05 -10.03 0.50
CA PRO A 140 16.15 -10.83 1.02
C PRO A 140 15.88 -12.32 0.78
N ILE A 141 16.94 -13.06 0.48
CA ILE A 141 16.90 -14.51 0.25
C ILE A 141 17.00 -15.21 1.62
N GLY A 142 16.09 -16.12 1.91
CA GLY A 142 16.04 -16.87 3.17
C GLY A 142 15.27 -16.14 4.28
N LEU A 143 14.73 -16.93 5.21
CA LEU A 143 13.89 -16.45 6.29
C LEU A 143 14.67 -15.63 7.31
N ASP A 144 15.88 -16.05 7.68
CA ASP A 144 16.63 -15.35 8.71
C ASP A 144 17.12 -13.98 8.21
N ASN A 145 17.49 -13.86 6.94
CA ASN A 145 17.81 -12.57 6.32
C ASN A 145 16.57 -11.66 6.25
N PHE A 146 15.39 -12.21 5.96
CA PHE A 146 14.14 -11.44 6.02
C PHE A 146 13.91 -10.87 7.43
N LEU A 147 14.00 -11.71 8.46
CA LEU A 147 13.76 -11.31 9.85
C LEU A 147 14.79 -10.30 10.37
N GLN A 148 16.02 -10.30 9.84
CA GLN A 148 17.02 -9.28 10.17
C GLN A 148 16.60 -7.87 9.71
N HIS A 149 15.78 -7.77 8.66
CA HIS A 149 15.33 -6.49 8.08
C HIS A 149 13.97 -6.02 8.59
N VAL A 150 13.35 -6.75 9.51
CA VAL A 150 12.09 -6.36 10.15
C VAL A 150 12.41 -5.89 11.59
N PRO A 151 11.75 -4.83 12.09
CA PRO A 151 11.92 -4.43 13.49
C PRO A 151 11.44 -5.55 14.43
N LYS A 152 12.22 -5.84 15.47
CA LYS A 152 11.97 -6.95 16.40
C LYS A 152 10.96 -6.66 17.50
N SER A 153 10.54 -5.39 17.65
CA SER A 153 9.67 -4.95 18.74
C SER A 153 8.64 -3.94 18.25
N ASN A 154 7.45 -3.97 18.86
CA ASN A 154 6.35 -3.02 18.65
C ASN A 154 5.86 -2.88 17.21
N THR A 155 5.84 -4.01 16.49
CA THR A 155 5.21 -4.09 15.17
C THR A 155 3.68 -3.97 15.29
N PRO A 156 3.00 -3.39 14.29
CA PRO A 156 1.56 -3.18 14.34
C PRO A 156 0.78 -4.50 14.32
N SER A 157 -0.43 -4.48 14.89
CA SER A 157 -1.38 -5.59 14.82
C SER A 157 -2.24 -5.53 13.56
N SER A 158 -2.56 -4.31 13.10
CA SER A 158 -3.42 -4.06 11.94
C SER A 158 -2.76 -3.10 10.94
N LEU A 159 -2.72 -3.51 9.68
CA LEU A 159 -2.12 -2.75 8.58
C LEU A 159 -3.16 -2.38 7.50
N GLY A 160 -3.05 -1.18 6.95
CA GLY A 160 -3.76 -0.74 5.75
C GLY A 160 -2.77 -0.41 4.64
N LEU A 161 -2.92 -1.00 3.45
CA LEU A 161 -2.15 -0.66 2.25
C LEU A 161 -3.06 0.01 1.22
N VAL A 162 -2.69 1.21 0.78
CA VAL A 162 -3.37 1.90 -0.32
C VAL A 162 -2.61 1.65 -1.62
N LEU A 163 -3.27 1.04 -2.60
CA LEU A 163 -2.72 0.77 -3.91
C LEU A 163 -3.13 1.86 -4.92
N HIS A 164 -2.17 2.31 -5.72
CA HIS A 164 -2.42 3.25 -6.80
C HIS A 164 -2.39 2.57 -8.17
N TYR A 165 -3.49 2.76 -8.90
CA TYR A 165 -3.57 2.49 -10.33
C TYR A 165 -2.95 3.63 -11.12
N HIS A 166 -1.97 3.33 -11.98
CA HIS A 166 -1.40 4.34 -12.88
C HIS A 166 -2.31 4.48 -14.10
N PRO A 167 -2.94 5.66 -14.33
CA PRO A 167 -3.77 5.86 -15.50
C PRO A 167 -2.93 5.77 -16.78
N PRO A 168 -3.49 5.21 -17.87
CA PRO A 168 -2.81 5.19 -19.16
C PRO A 168 -2.57 6.62 -19.63
N LEU A 169 -1.32 6.94 -20.00
CA LEU A 169 -0.93 8.24 -20.57
C LEU A 169 -1.27 8.32 -22.07
N LEU A 170 -2.47 7.84 -22.43
CA LEU A 170 -2.96 7.81 -23.80
C LEU A 170 -3.86 9.02 -24.05
N LYS A 171 -3.64 9.74 -25.15
CA LYS A 171 -4.55 10.81 -25.57
C LYS A 171 -5.89 10.18 -25.96
N PRO A 172 -7.04 10.76 -25.56
CA PRO A 172 -8.33 10.25 -25.98
C PRO A 172 -8.42 10.27 -27.52
N PRO A 173 -9.03 9.25 -28.14
CA PRO A 173 -9.12 9.15 -29.59
C PRO A 173 -10.00 10.27 -30.14
N PRO A 174 -9.77 10.72 -31.39
CA PRO A 174 -10.62 11.71 -32.04
C PRO A 174 -12.06 11.19 -32.17
N GLU A 175 -13.02 12.11 -32.15
CA GLU A 175 -14.42 11.77 -32.40
C GLU A 175 -14.61 11.27 -33.83
N ILE A 176 -15.52 10.31 -34.01
CA ILE A 176 -15.88 9.83 -35.35
C ILE A 176 -16.57 11.00 -36.05
N PRO A 177 -16.09 11.43 -37.24
CA PRO A 177 -16.70 12.55 -37.93
C PRO A 177 -18.16 12.21 -38.25
N GLN A 178 -19.06 13.09 -37.80
CA GLN A 178 -20.50 12.95 -38.02
C GLN A 178 -20.94 13.86 -39.18
N PRO A 179 -22.01 13.49 -39.90
CA PRO A 179 -22.63 14.41 -40.85
C PRO A 179 -23.07 15.68 -40.15
N TYR A 180 -22.75 16.82 -40.75
CA TYR A 180 -23.16 18.12 -40.24
C TYR A 180 -23.80 18.96 -41.33
N LEU A 181 -24.62 19.93 -40.91
CA LEU A 181 -25.26 20.86 -41.82
C LEU A 181 -24.32 22.06 -42.03
N ASP A 182 -23.93 22.29 -43.28
CA ASP A 182 -23.11 23.45 -43.64
C ASP A 182 -23.93 24.75 -43.55
N SER A 183 -23.24 25.88 -43.50
CA SER A 183 -23.80 27.24 -43.55
C SER A 183 -24.77 27.46 -44.73
N ASP A 184 -24.55 26.75 -45.84
CA ASP A 184 -25.40 26.73 -47.03
C ASP A 184 -26.60 25.76 -46.94
N ARG A 185 -26.91 25.24 -45.75
CA ARG A 185 -27.99 24.25 -45.49
C ARG A 185 -27.85 22.95 -46.30
N LYS A 186 -26.65 22.61 -46.75
CA LYS A 186 -26.34 21.32 -47.39
C LYS A 186 -25.79 20.36 -46.35
N ILE A 187 -26.26 19.10 -46.38
CA ILE A 187 -25.73 18.05 -45.50
C ILE A 187 -24.39 17.61 -46.07
N GLN A 188 -23.31 17.85 -45.33
CA GLN A 188 -21.98 17.39 -45.70
C GLN A 188 -21.74 16.03 -45.04
N VAL A 189 -21.61 14.98 -45.88
CA VAL A 189 -21.29 13.63 -45.42
C VAL A 189 -19.77 13.47 -45.37
N PRO A 190 -19.18 13.06 -44.23
CA PRO A 190 -17.74 12.84 -44.11
C PRO A 190 -17.23 11.81 -45.13
N GLN A 191 -15.99 11.97 -45.57
CA GLN A 191 -15.40 11.01 -46.51
C GLN A 191 -15.22 9.65 -45.83
N LYS A 192 -15.48 8.56 -46.56
CA LYS A 192 -15.33 7.19 -46.04
C LYS A 192 -13.92 6.92 -45.47
N LYS A 193 -12.88 7.54 -46.06
CA LYS A 193 -11.49 7.42 -45.61
C LYS A 193 -11.28 8.01 -44.21
N ASP A 194 -11.84 9.19 -43.94
CA ASP A 194 -11.69 9.87 -42.64
C ASP A 194 -12.44 9.13 -41.54
N VAL A 195 -13.62 8.58 -41.86
CA VAL A 195 -14.40 7.72 -40.96
C VAL A 195 -13.62 6.44 -40.64
N GLN A 196 -13.08 5.76 -41.66
CA GLN A 196 -12.26 4.55 -41.46
C GLN A 196 -10.99 4.82 -40.66
N TYR A 197 -10.33 5.95 -40.90
CA TYR A 197 -9.15 6.38 -40.17
C TYR A 197 -9.46 6.65 -38.69
N ALA A 198 -10.53 7.39 -38.39
CA ALA A 198 -10.97 7.64 -37.02
C ALA A 198 -11.35 6.34 -36.29
N ILE A 199 -12.01 5.40 -36.99
CA ILE A 199 -12.31 4.06 -36.44
C ILE A 199 -11.02 3.29 -36.13
N ALA A 200 -10.04 3.30 -37.03
CA ALA A 200 -8.77 2.59 -36.85
C ALA A 200 -7.98 3.12 -35.62
N ILE A 201 -7.85 4.45 -35.48
CA ILE A 201 -7.21 5.06 -34.31
C ILE A 201 -7.96 4.67 -33.03
N ARG A 202 -9.30 4.68 -33.07
CA ARG A 202 -10.10 4.33 -31.90
C ARG A 202 -9.93 2.87 -31.51
N SER A 203 -9.86 1.95 -32.48
CA SER A 203 -9.56 0.54 -32.18
C SER A 203 -8.16 0.36 -31.60
N GLU A 204 -7.16 1.09 -32.11
CA GLU A 204 -5.79 1.06 -31.57
C GLU A 204 -5.75 1.60 -30.13
N TYR A 205 -6.42 2.72 -29.87
CA TYR A 205 -6.55 3.29 -28.52
C TYR A 205 -7.14 2.29 -27.54
N PHE A 206 -8.26 1.64 -27.90
CA PHE A 206 -8.89 0.66 -27.01
C PHE A 206 -8.02 -0.58 -26.77
N ALA A 207 -7.33 -1.07 -27.81
CA ALA A 207 -6.38 -2.17 -27.66
C ALA A 207 -5.23 -1.81 -26.71
N GLN A 208 -4.64 -0.62 -26.85
CA GLN A 208 -3.58 -0.14 -25.96
C GLN A 208 -4.09 0.10 -24.53
N TYR A 209 -5.29 0.65 -24.39
CA TYR A 209 -5.93 0.86 -23.08
C TYR A 209 -6.16 -0.47 -22.35
N GLN A 210 -6.73 -1.48 -23.03
CA GLN A 210 -6.94 -2.81 -22.48
C GLN A 210 -5.62 -3.49 -22.12
N ALA A 211 -4.59 -3.40 -22.97
CA ALA A 211 -3.26 -3.92 -22.67
C ALA A 211 -2.65 -3.27 -21.43
N HIS A 212 -2.80 -1.94 -21.29
CA HIS A 212 -2.34 -1.21 -20.10
C HIS A 212 -3.08 -1.66 -18.84
N VAL A 213 -4.42 -1.75 -18.87
CA VAL A 213 -5.23 -2.25 -17.75
C VAL A 213 -4.80 -3.66 -17.34
N ALA A 214 -4.60 -4.57 -18.30
CA ALA A 214 -4.13 -5.92 -18.05
C ALA A 214 -2.73 -5.93 -17.40
N SER A 215 -1.79 -5.12 -17.90
CA SER A 215 -0.45 -5.03 -17.31
C SER A 215 -0.46 -4.47 -15.88
N GLU A 216 -1.28 -3.45 -15.62
CA GLU A 216 -1.44 -2.85 -14.30
C GLU A 216 -2.08 -3.84 -13.32
N ARG A 217 -3.01 -4.67 -13.81
CA ARG A 217 -3.62 -5.72 -13.00
C ARG A 217 -2.59 -6.77 -12.57
N VAL A 218 -1.77 -7.27 -13.49
CA VAL A 218 -0.71 -8.23 -13.16
C VAL A 218 0.28 -7.61 -12.16
N ARG A 219 0.63 -6.32 -12.36
CA ARG A 219 1.46 -5.57 -11.42
C ARG A 219 0.84 -5.55 -10.03
N LEU A 220 -0.42 -5.12 -9.89
CA LEU A 220 -1.10 -5.03 -8.60
C LEU A 220 -1.26 -6.40 -7.93
N LEU A 221 -1.61 -7.46 -8.67
CA LEU A 221 -1.70 -8.82 -8.13
C LEU A 221 -0.36 -9.29 -7.54
N ARG A 222 0.75 -9.01 -8.24
CA ARG A 222 2.09 -9.30 -7.74
C ARG A 222 2.41 -8.49 -6.49
N GLU A 223 2.14 -7.19 -6.49
CA GLU A 223 2.37 -6.31 -5.34
C GLU A 223 1.57 -6.79 -4.11
N ILE A 224 0.29 -7.17 -4.31
CA ILE A 224 -0.57 -7.74 -3.27
C ILE A 224 0.00 -9.06 -2.73
N GLY A 225 0.34 -10.00 -3.61
CA GLY A 225 0.88 -11.31 -3.21
C GLY A 225 2.18 -11.19 -2.42
N GLN A 226 3.09 -10.32 -2.87
CA GLN A 226 4.34 -10.01 -2.16
C GLN A 226 4.08 -9.38 -0.80
N TYR A 227 3.21 -8.38 -0.74
CA TYR A 227 2.91 -7.67 0.50
C TYR A 227 2.29 -8.59 1.56
N ILE A 228 1.28 -9.38 1.17
CA ILE A 228 0.63 -10.34 2.06
C ILE A 228 1.66 -11.35 2.56
N THR A 229 2.48 -11.90 1.67
CA THR A 229 3.54 -12.86 2.03
C THR A 229 4.50 -12.27 3.05
N TRP A 230 4.95 -11.02 2.89
CA TRP A 230 5.81 -10.37 3.88
C TRP A 230 5.10 -10.14 5.22
N CYS A 231 3.81 -9.80 5.20
CA CYS A 231 3.01 -9.64 6.42
C CYS A 231 2.83 -10.96 7.18
N CYS A 232 2.66 -12.09 6.48
CA CYS A 232 2.56 -13.42 7.09
C CYS A 232 3.76 -13.74 8.00
N LEU A 233 4.95 -13.31 7.59
CA LEU A 233 6.21 -13.59 8.28
C LEU A 233 6.43 -12.75 9.55
N VAL A 234 5.64 -11.70 9.76
CA VAL A 234 5.74 -10.85 10.96
C VAL A 234 4.69 -11.31 11.97
N PRO A 235 5.05 -11.90 13.13
CA PRO A 235 4.11 -12.55 14.04
C PRO A 235 2.99 -11.66 14.62
N SER A 236 3.17 -10.34 14.68
CA SER A 236 2.19 -9.45 15.31
C SER A 236 0.99 -9.10 14.42
N ILE A 237 1.10 -9.25 13.10
CA ILE A 237 0.11 -8.68 12.16
C ILE A 237 -1.11 -9.61 12.02
N GLU A 238 -2.24 -9.29 12.61
CA GLU A 238 -3.43 -10.13 12.57
C GLU A 238 -4.38 -9.75 11.44
N THR A 239 -4.45 -8.46 11.11
CA THR A 239 -5.37 -7.93 10.11
C THR A 239 -4.64 -7.06 9.07
N LEU A 240 -5.02 -7.24 7.80
CA LEU A 240 -4.46 -6.50 6.67
C LEU A 240 -5.58 -6.01 5.76
N THR A 241 -5.76 -4.70 5.65
CA THR A 241 -6.70 -4.08 4.71
C THR A 241 -5.97 -3.60 3.46
N ILE A 242 -6.36 -4.07 2.29
CA ILE A 242 -5.82 -3.62 1.00
C ILE A 242 -6.89 -2.80 0.29
N PHE A 243 -6.58 -1.53 0.03
CA PHE A 243 -7.48 -0.60 -0.64
C PHE A 243 -7.03 -0.29 -2.07
N GLU A 244 -7.90 -0.49 -3.05
CA GLU A 244 -7.68 -0.06 -4.44
C GLU A 244 -8.63 1.08 -4.82
N LYS A 245 -8.08 2.13 -5.44
CA LYS A 245 -8.80 3.39 -5.64
C LYS A 245 -9.94 3.31 -6.65
N LYS A 246 -9.74 2.74 -7.84
CA LYS A 246 -10.64 2.98 -8.98
C LYS A 246 -11.62 1.83 -9.27
N ALA A 247 -11.49 0.71 -8.57
CA ALA A 247 -12.12 -0.59 -8.81
C ALA A 247 -11.86 -1.20 -10.21
N ILE A 248 -11.09 -0.53 -11.09
CA ILE A 248 -10.93 -0.91 -12.50
C ILE A 248 -10.31 -2.29 -12.62
N CYS A 249 -9.34 -2.61 -11.77
CA CYS A 249 -8.64 -3.90 -11.83
C CYS A 249 -9.47 -5.07 -11.30
N TRP A 250 -10.65 -4.81 -10.71
CA TRP A 250 -11.50 -5.79 -10.03
C TRP A 250 -12.81 -6.07 -10.78
N GLU A 251 -13.08 -5.37 -11.88
CA GLU A 251 -14.40 -5.39 -12.55
C GLU A 251 -14.62 -6.56 -13.51
N GLU A 252 -13.57 -7.18 -14.07
CA GLU A 252 -13.71 -8.02 -15.27
C GLU A 252 -13.72 -9.54 -15.03
N GLU A 253 -13.36 -10.05 -13.84
CA GLU A 253 -13.32 -11.50 -13.59
C GLU A 253 -14.14 -11.91 -12.36
N ALA A 254 -14.98 -12.92 -12.55
CA ALA A 254 -15.64 -13.66 -11.47
C ALA A 254 -14.63 -14.28 -10.48
N ASP A 255 -13.38 -14.50 -10.93
CA ASP A 255 -12.34 -15.27 -10.25
C ASP A 255 -11.18 -14.37 -9.74
N PHE A 256 -11.41 -13.06 -9.55
CA PHE A 256 -10.36 -12.16 -9.03
C PHE A 256 -9.78 -12.66 -7.70
N ILE A 257 -10.61 -13.24 -6.84
CA ILE A 257 -10.18 -13.73 -5.54
C ILE A 257 -9.28 -14.96 -5.69
N ASP A 258 -9.58 -15.85 -6.64
CA ASP A 258 -8.71 -16.98 -6.98
C ASP A 258 -7.38 -16.49 -7.57
N SER A 259 -7.39 -15.40 -8.35
CA SER A 259 -6.17 -14.76 -8.83
C SER A 259 -5.30 -14.22 -7.68
N VAL A 260 -5.91 -13.63 -6.65
CA VAL A 260 -5.21 -13.17 -5.44
C VAL A 260 -4.66 -14.36 -4.65
N LYS A 261 -5.46 -15.42 -4.45
CA LYS A 261 -5.04 -16.67 -3.81
C LYS A 261 -3.81 -17.25 -4.51
N ASN A 262 -3.87 -17.38 -5.83
CA ASN A 262 -2.78 -17.89 -6.65
C ASN A 262 -1.52 -17.00 -6.55
N ALA A 263 -1.68 -15.67 -6.56
CA ALA A 263 -0.56 -14.75 -6.40
C ALA A 263 0.14 -14.92 -5.03
N ILE A 264 -0.62 -15.10 -3.95
CA ILE A 264 -0.08 -15.37 -2.61
C ILE A 264 0.66 -16.70 -2.59
N LEU A 265 0.05 -17.77 -3.12
CA LEU A 265 0.65 -19.10 -3.17
C LEU A 265 1.96 -19.12 -3.97
N VAL A 266 2.00 -18.44 -5.12
CA VAL A 266 3.22 -18.34 -5.94
C VAL A 266 4.36 -17.67 -5.18
N GLU A 267 4.09 -16.58 -4.46
CA GLU A 267 5.10 -15.87 -3.67
C GLU A 267 5.53 -16.67 -2.42
N LEU A 268 4.61 -17.39 -1.78
CA LEU A 268 4.94 -18.33 -0.69
C LEU A 268 5.83 -19.48 -1.17
N VAL A 269 5.54 -20.05 -2.35
CA VAL A 269 6.37 -21.09 -2.96
C VAL A 269 7.74 -20.52 -3.31
N ALA A 270 7.81 -19.33 -3.91
CA ALA A 270 9.07 -18.66 -4.21
C ALA A 270 9.92 -18.43 -2.95
N LEU A 271 9.31 -18.02 -1.84
CA LEU A 271 9.98 -17.88 -0.55
C LEU A 271 10.45 -19.24 0.00
N SER A 272 9.60 -20.26 -0.06
CA SER A 272 9.95 -21.59 0.45
C SER A 272 11.15 -22.21 -0.30
N ASN A 273 11.25 -21.95 -1.61
CA ASN A 273 12.35 -22.41 -2.45
C ASN A 273 13.66 -21.64 -2.17
N ALA A 274 13.57 -20.45 -1.57
CA ALA A 274 14.70 -19.63 -1.18
C ALA A 274 15.23 -19.95 0.24
N CYS A 275 14.54 -20.81 1.00
CA CYS A 275 14.88 -21.15 2.38
C CYS A 275 15.72 -22.43 2.47
N ASP A 276 16.67 -22.45 3.40
CA ASP A 276 17.37 -23.69 3.77
C ASP A 276 16.43 -24.68 4.48
N PRO A 277 16.73 -26.00 4.53
CA PRO A 277 15.84 -26.99 5.14
C PRO A 277 15.47 -26.70 6.61
N GLN A 278 16.39 -26.09 7.37
CA GLN A 278 16.15 -25.66 8.75
C GLN A 278 15.24 -24.42 8.81
N GLU A 279 15.46 -23.45 7.92
CA GLU A 279 14.62 -22.27 7.79
C GLU A 279 13.21 -22.63 7.34
N LEU A 280 13.07 -23.62 6.45
CA LEU A 280 11.78 -24.10 5.97
C LEU A 280 10.93 -24.70 7.10
N ALA A 281 11.55 -25.44 8.03
CA ALA A 281 10.85 -25.95 9.21
C ALA A 281 10.36 -24.81 10.13
N LYS A 282 11.15 -23.74 10.25
CA LYS A 282 10.77 -22.52 10.99
C LYS A 282 9.66 -21.75 10.28
N LEU A 283 9.74 -21.63 8.95
CA LEU A 283 8.73 -21.00 8.10
C LEU A 283 7.37 -21.68 8.27
N LYS A 284 7.33 -23.02 8.17
CA LYS A 284 6.09 -23.80 8.34
C LYS A 284 5.42 -23.59 9.70
N ARG A 285 6.19 -23.36 10.76
CA ARG A 285 5.66 -23.05 12.10
C ARG A 285 5.16 -21.62 12.25
N MET A 286 5.69 -20.69 11.45
CA MET A 286 5.35 -19.27 11.50
C MET A 286 4.17 -18.88 10.61
N LEU A 287 3.88 -19.67 9.57
CA LEU A 287 2.86 -19.34 8.59
C LEU A 287 1.45 -19.38 9.22
N PRO A 288 0.70 -18.26 9.17
CA PRO A 288 -0.67 -18.21 9.64
C PRO A 288 -1.63 -18.84 8.62
N GLN A 289 -2.84 -19.18 9.08
CA GLN A 289 -3.97 -19.43 8.18
C GLN A 289 -4.40 -18.11 7.54
N ILE A 290 -4.32 -18.02 6.21
CA ILE A 290 -4.66 -16.78 5.48
C ILE A 290 -6.14 -16.82 5.07
N VAL A 291 -6.91 -15.87 5.58
CA VAL A 291 -8.34 -15.69 5.27
C VAL A 291 -8.50 -14.41 4.46
N VAL A 292 -8.93 -14.52 3.22
CA VAL A 292 -9.18 -13.40 2.31
C VAL A 292 -10.68 -13.07 2.32
N VAL A 293 -11.03 -11.87 2.74
CA VAL A 293 -12.40 -11.36 2.78
C VAL A 293 -12.53 -10.20 1.79
N ASN A 294 -13.41 -10.34 0.80
CA ASN A 294 -13.77 -9.23 -0.07
C ASN A 294 -14.97 -8.48 0.51
N LYS A 295 -14.79 -7.22 0.93
CA LYS A 295 -15.87 -6.44 1.56
C LYS A 295 -16.97 -6.01 0.60
N PHE A 296 -16.70 -5.96 -0.71
CA PHE A 296 -17.72 -5.63 -1.70
C PHE A 296 -18.61 -6.84 -2.00
N SER A 297 -18.02 -8.00 -2.31
CA SER A 297 -18.80 -9.22 -2.59
C SER A 297 -19.26 -9.96 -1.34
N LYS A 298 -18.72 -9.63 -0.17
CA LYS A 298 -18.89 -10.31 1.13
C LYS A 298 -18.45 -11.78 1.13
N ALA A 299 -17.66 -12.18 0.13
CA ALA A 299 -17.18 -13.53 0.01
C ALA A 299 -15.88 -13.70 0.79
N THR A 300 -15.78 -14.82 1.52
CA THR A 300 -14.65 -15.18 2.37
C THR A 300 -14.02 -16.45 1.83
N TYR A 301 -12.70 -16.44 1.71
CA TYR A 301 -11.93 -17.55 1.15
C TYR A 301 -10.71 -17.82 2.02
N THR A 302 -10.43 -19.09 2.22
CA THR A 302 -9.28 -19.60 2.95
C THR A 302 -8.24 -20.09 1.95
N VAL A 303 -7.02 -19.56 2.01
CA VAL A 303 -5.96 -19.89 1.04
C VAL A 303 -5.36 -21.28 1.31
N ASN A 304 -5.32 -21.69 2.58
CA ASN A 304 -4.64 -22.89 3.06
C ASN A 304 -5.57 -24.10 3.28
N GLU A 305 -6.80 -24.08 2.77
CA GLU A 305 -7.60 -25.31 2.78
C GLU A 305 -6.95 -26.32 1.83
N SER A 306 -6.33 -27.35 2.41
CA SER A 306 -6.08 -28.60 1.73
C SER A 306 -7.42 -29.02 1.11
N GLU A 307 -7.49 -29.12 -0.22
CA GLU A 307 -8.60 -29.81 -0.87
C GLU A 307 -8.70 -31.18 -0.20
N VAL A 308 -9.77 -31.40 0.57
CA VAL A 308 -10.06 -32.71 1.15
C VAL A 308 -10.47 -33.59 -0.02
N GLU A 309 -9.49 -34.12 -0.74
CA GLU A 309 -9.70 -35.32 -1.53
C GLU A 309 -10.05 -36.42 -0.52
N THR A 310 -11.32 -36.81 -0.51
CA THR A 310 -11.79 -38.06 0.10
C THR A 310 -11.04 -39.22 -0.56
N TYR A 311 -9.90 -39.59 0.02
CA TYR A 311 -9.25 -40.87 -0.20
C TYR A 311 -9.25 -41.67 1.09
N GLU A 312 -9.55 -42.95 0.90
CA GLU A 312 -9.97 -43.90 1.92
C GLU A 312 -8.93 -44.10 3.03
N VAL A 313 -9.45 -44.21 4.24
CA VAL A 313 -8.75 -44.49 5.49
C VAL A 313 -7.90 -45.75 5.36
N THR A 314 -6.60 -45.65 5.67
CA THR A 314 -5.88 -46.75 6.33
C THR A 314 -4.79 -46.23 7.28
N GLN A 315 -5.15 -46.27 8.57
CA GLN A 315 -4.31 -46.56 9.74
C GLN A 315 -2.99 -45.80 9.93
N GLN A 316 -3.11 -44.65 10.61
CA GLN A 316 -2.34 -44.34 11.83
C GLN A 316 -3.18 -43.32 12.60
N GLU A 317 -3.64 -43.67 13.81
CA GLU A 317 -4.43 -42.79 14.68
C GLU A 317 -3.57 -41.61 15.16
N ILE A 318 -3.48 -40.59 14.32
CA ILE A 318 -3.47 -39.20 14.76
C ILE A 318 -4.97 -38.88 14.90
N THR A 319 -5.44 -38.61 16.12
CA THR A 319 -6.87 -38.33 16.29
C THR A 319 -7.25 -37.11 15.46
N LEU A 320 -8.42 -37.14 14.81
CA LEU A 320 -8.93 -35.98 14.05
C LEU A 320 -8.94 -34.71 14.91
N ASP A 321 -9.09 -34.87 16.23
CA ASP A 321 -9.01 -33.80 17.22
C ASP A 321 -7.59 -33.24 17.41
N ASP A 322 -6.52 -34.04 17.28
CA ASP A 322 -5.12 -33.56 17.28
C ASP A 322 -4.78 -32.77 16.01
N ILE A 323 -5.37 -33.14 14.87
CA ILE A 323 -5.24 -32.41 13.61
C ILE A 323 -6.03 -31.09 13.71
N ILE A 324 -7.28 -31.13 14.17
CA ILE A 324 -8.13 -29.95 14.35
C ILE A 324 -7.55 -29.00 15.40
N THR A 325 -6.97 -29.47 16.51
CA THR A 325 -6.26 -28.62 17.48
C THR A 325 -4.98 -28.03 16.90
N SER A 326 -4.22 -28.78 16.08
CA SER A 326 -3.07 -28.23 15.35
C SER A 326 -3.42 -27.15 14.31
N TYR A 327 -4.69 -27.14 13.84
CA TYR A 327 -5.23 -26.10 12.95
C TYR A 327 -5.95 -24.97 13.72
N GLN A 328 -6.54 -25.25 14.89
CA GLN A 328 -7.16 -24.23 15.77
C GLN A 328 -6.12 -23.33 16.46
N ASP A 329 -4.91 -23.83 16.69
CA ASP A 329 -3.79 -23.07 17.28
C ASP A 329 -2.95 -22.28 16.25
N GLN A 330 -3.24 -22.41 14.95
CA GLN A 330 -2.56 -21.60 13.93
C GLN A 330 -3.15 -20.20 13.91
N ARG A 331 -2.30 -19.21 14.22
CA ARG A 331 -2.61 -17.78 14.05
C ARG A 331 -3.32 -17.54 12.72
N ALA A 332 -4.39 -16.77 12.71
CA ALA A 332 -5.07 -16.37 11.49
C ALA A 332 -4.61 -14.97 11.04
N LEU A 333 -4.36 -14.81 9.74
CA LEU A 333 -4.15 -13.51 9.09
C LEU A 333 -5.39 -13.19 8.24
N THR A 334 -6.15 -12.17 8.64
CA THR A 334 -7.35 -11.74 7.90
C THR A 334 -6.98 -10.64 6.92
N VAL A 335 -7.07 -10.93 5.62
CA VAL A 335 -6.81 -10.00 4.52
C VAL A 335 -8.13 -9.46 4.00
N ILE A 336 -8.39 -8.18 4.19
CA ILE A 336 -9.61 -7.49 3.82
C ILE A 336 -9.38 -6.68 2.54
N LEU A 337 -10.03 -7.09 1.45
CA LEU A 337 -9.96 -6.39 0.15
C LEU A 337 -11.10 -5.37 0.06
N CYS A 338 -10.75 -4.09 -0.14
CA CYS A 338 -11.68 -2.96 -0.24
C CYS A 338 -11.40 -2.06 -1.46
N ASP A 339 -12.44 -1.54 -2.09
CA ASP A 339 -12.31 -0.56 -3.18
C ASP A 339 -13.13 0.72 -2.89
N SER A 340 -13.08 1.68 -3.82
CA SER A 340 -13.94 2.86 -3.76
C SER A 340 -15.44 2.57 -3.87
N ARG A 341 -15.85 1.37 -4.32
CA ARG A 341 -17.27 0.96 -4.38
C ARG A 341 -17.81 0.70 -2.98
N VAL A 342 -17.00 0.17 -2.06
CA VAL A 342 -17.34 0.05 -0.63
C VAL A 342 -17.84 1.40 -0.10
N ARG A 343 -17.09 2.48 -0.34
CA ARG A 343 -17.52 3.82 0.08
C ARG A 343 -18.79 4.29 -0.63
N THR A 344 -18.90 4.15 -1.94
CA THR A 344 -20.01 4.77 -2.70
C THR A 344 -21.31 4.00 -2.61
N THR A 345 -21.24 2.67 -2.47
CA THR A 345 -22.38 1.76 -2.43
C THR A 345 -22.78 1.48 -0.99
N ASN A 346 -21.84 1.08 -0.13
CA ASN A 346 -22.19 0.66 1.23
C ASN A 346 -22.61 1.86 2.09
N TYR A 347 -22.07 3.05 1.83
CA TYR A 347 -22.55 4.28 2.47
C TYR A 347 -24.02 4.57 2.14
N LYS A 348 -24.48 4.28 0.90
CA LYS A 348 -25.91 4.43 0.55
C LYS A 348 -26.78 3.40 1.26
N ILE A 349 -26.27 2.19 1.46
CA ILE A 349 -26.97 1.11 2.19
C ILE A 349 -27.14 1.48 3.66
N VAL A 350 -26.10 2.03 4.29
CA VAL A 350 -26.16 2.46 5.70
C VAL A 350 -27.06 3.69 5.85
N THR A 351 -26.91 4.70 4.98
CA THR A 351 -27.73 5.92 5.07
C THR A 351 -29.21 5.72 4.73
N SER A 352 -29.57 4.72 3.94
CA SER A 352 -30.99 4.40 3.67
C SER A 352 -31.73 3.82 4.88
N LYS A 353 -31.01 3.40 5.93
CA LYS A 353 -31.55 2.89 7.20
C LYS A 353 -31.56 3.92 8.33
N GLY A 354 -31.23 5.18 8.01
CA GLY A 354 -30.77 6.24 8.92
C GLY A 354 -31.63 6.69 10.11
N GLU A 355 -32.77 6.07 10.41
CA GLU A 355 -33.57 6.39 11.61
C GLU A 355 -33.44 5.33 12.74
N ASN A 356 -32.94 4.13 12.45
CA ASN A 356 -32.87 3.02 13.42
C ASN A 356 -31.44 2.59 13.80
N LEU A 357 -30.41 3.25 13.27
CA LEU A 357 -29.02 2.85 13.48
C LEU A 357 -28.46 3.44 14.78
N THR A 358 -28.07 2.57 15.71
CA THR A 358 -27.25 2.92 16.87
C THR A 358 -25.77 2.89 16.51
N ALA A 359 -24.92 3.59 17.27
CA ALA A 359 -23.47 3.64 17.01
C ALA A 359 -22.80 2.24 16.99
N ASP A 360 -23.36 1.30 17.75
CA ASP A 360 -22.85 -0.06 17.94
C ASP A 360 -23.49 -1.07 16.96
N ASP A 361 -24.21 -0.60 15.93
CA ASP A 361 -24.90 -1.52 15.02
C ASP A 361 -23.87 -2.37 14.24
N PRO A 362 -23.96 -3.72 14.28
CA PRO A 362 -23.04 -4.61 13.56
C PRO A 362 -23.05 -4.39 12.05
N GLU A 363 -24.08 -3.73 11.50
CA GLU A 363 -24.12 -3.34 10.10
C GLU A 363 -22.93 -2.46 9.68
N PHE A 364 -22.41 -1.61 10.57
CA PHE A 364 -21.23 -0.80 10.28
C PHE A 364 -19.99 -1.67 10.04
N ASN A 365 -19.71 -2.61 10.94
CA ASN A 365 -18.55 -3.52 10.85
C ASN A 365 -18.70 -4.54 9.70
N ASN A 366 -19.93 -4.86 9.32
CA ASN A 366 -20.21 -5.69 8.14
C ASN A 366 -19.94 -4.95 6.82
N GLN A 367 -20.24 -3.65 6.77
CA GLN A 367 -20.22 -2.86 5.54
C GLN A 367 -18.88 -2.16 5.30
N PHE A 368 -18.14 -1.83 6.35
CA PHE A 368 -16.83 -1.18 6.28
C PHE A 368 -15.73 -2.08 6.87
N PRO A 369 -14.47 -1.92 6.44
CA PRO A 369 -13.34 -2.53 7.13
C PRO A 369 -13.10 -1.84 8.47
N PRO A 370 -12.53 -2.55 9.46
CA PRO A 370 -12.09 -1.95 10.70
C PRO A 370 -10.97 -0.93 10.44
N THR A 371 -10.89 0.11 11.27
CA THR A 371 -9.82 1.11 11.20
C THR A 371 -8.47 0.45 11.54
N PRO A 372 -7.51 0.42 10.60
CA PRO A 372 -6.20 -0.17 10.89
C PRO A 372 -5.36 0.74 11.78
N GLU A 373 -4.47 0.14 12.59
CA GLU A 373 -3.52 0.87 13.43
C GLU A 373 -2.50 1.67 12.61
N TYR A 374 -2.16 1.18 11.42
CA TYR A 374 -1.17 1.80 10.55
C TYR A 374 -1.58 1.74 9.08
N ILE A 375 -1.69 2.90 8.43
CA ILE A 375 -1.98 3.02 7.00
C ILE A 375 -0.74 3.47 6.25
N ILE A 376 -0.41 2.72 5.21
CA ILE A 376 0.71 2.91 4.32
C ILE A 376 0.14 3.27 2.95
N ALA A 377 0.51 4.45 2.47
CA ALA A 377 0.14 4.92 1.14
C ALA A 377 1.41 5.31 0.36
N PRO A 378 1.54 4.96 -0.93
CA PRO A 378 2.62 5.47 -1.75
C PRO A 378 2.43 6.98 -1.96
N LYS A 379 3.52 7.74 -1.90
CA LYS A 379 3.53 9.16 -2.24
C LYS A 379 3.58 9.28 -3.75
N ASN A 380 2.61 9.98 -4.32
CA ASN A 380 2.58 10.19 -5.77
C ASN A 380 3.76 11.09 -6.18
N SER A 381 4.55 10.65 -7.16
CA SER A 381 5.92 11.13 -7.45
C SER A 381 6.05 12.60 -7.87
N ARG A 382 4.96 13.36 -7.99
CA ARG A 382 4.97 14.76 -8.47
C ARG A 382 4.01 15.71 -7.74
N GLY A 383 3.39 15.29 -6.64
CA GLY A 383 2.47 16.15 -5.90
C GLY A 383 2.41 15.81 -4.42
N VAL A 384 2.28 16.85 -3.58
CA VAL A 384 2.05 16.78 -2.12
C VAL A 384 0.61 16.33 -1.83
N ASN A 385 0.10 15.36 -2.59
CA ASN A 385 -1.23 14.80 -2.31
C ASN A 385 -1.06 13.71 -1.25
N HIS A 386 -0.89 14.15 0.00
CA HIS A 386 -1.10 13.33 1.19
C HIS A 386 -2.60 13.09 1.34
N SER A 387 -3.14 12.21 0.50
CA SER A 387 -4.54 11.85 0.49
C SER A 387 -4.67 10.35 0.56
N LEU A 388 -5.51 9.86 1.46
CA LEU A 388 -5.92 8.46 1.52
C LEU A 388 -6.98 8.12 0.46
N GLU A 389 -7.20 9.02 -0.49
CA GLU A 389 -7.99 8.80 -1.71
C GLU A 389 -9.41 8.23 -1.48
N GLY A 390 -9.97 8.45 -0.29
CA GLY A 390 -11.31 8.01 0.06
C GLY A 390 -11.42 6.63 0.69
N VAL A 391 -10.33 6.09 1.28
CA VAL A 391 -10.39 4.95 2.21
C VAL A 391 -11.51 5.18 3.23
N ALA A 392 -12.42 4.21 3.32
CA ALA A 392 -13.51 4.19 4.29
C ALA A 392 -13.24 3.07 5.28
N CYS A 393 -13.23 3.39 6.56
CA CYS A 393 -13.05 2.46 7.67
C CYS A 393 -13.90 2.92 8.87
N ILE A 394 -14.12 2.03 9.81
CA ILE A 394 -14.87 2.28 11.03
C ILE A 394 -14.16 1.67 12.23
N ASP A 395 -14.20 2.33 13.38
CA ASP A 395 -13.68 1.76 14.62
C ASP A 395 -14.58 0.60 15.06
N GLU A 396 -13.98 -0.55 15.41
CA GLU A 396 -14.74 -1.73 15.86
C GLU A 396 -15.51 -1.44 17.15
N ASP A 397 -14.88 -0.66 18.04
CA ASP A 397 -15.45 -0.19 19.30
C ASP A 397 -15.75 1.33 19.22
N PRO A 398 -17.02 1.75 19.24
CA PRO A 398 -17.38 3.16 19.13
C PRO A 398 -16.94 4.00 20.34
N ASN A 399 -16.63 3.36 21.46
CA ASN A 399 -16.15 4.00 22.68
C ASN A 399 -14.61 4.11 22.75
N ALA A 400 -13.88 3.40 21.88
CA ALA A 400 -12.43 3.39 21.84
C ALA A 400 -11.95 3.97 20.50
N SER A 401 -11.63 5.27 20.49
CA SER A 401 -11.07 5.89 19.28
C SER A 401 -9.69 5.33 18.99
N SER A 402 -9.51 4.67 17.84
CA SER A 402 -8.23 4.11 17.45
C SER A 402 -7.31 5.21 16.88
N MET A 403 -6.10 5.37 17.43
CA MET A 403 -5.11 6.30 16.87
C MET A 403 -4.33 5.61 15.75
N THR A 404 -4.75 5.87 14.51
CA THR A 404 -4.09 5.39 13.30
C THR A 404 -2.89 6.26 12.93
N VAL A 405 -1.76 5.60 12.70
CA VAL A 405 -0.58 6.26 12.10
C VAL A 405 -0.74 6.20 10.58
N VAL A 406 -0.54 7.31 9.87
CA VAL A 406 -0.61 7.36 8.40
C VAL A 406 0.75 7.74 7.84
N HIS A 407 1.29 6.91 6.94
CA HIS A 407 2.60 7.14 6.34
C HIS A 407 2.52 7.16 4.81
N PHE A 408 2.97 8.28 4.24
CA PHE A 408 3.09 8.48 2.80
C PHE A 408 4.54 8.23 2.34
N LEU A 409 4.80 7.06 1.76
CA LEU A 409 6.15 6.63 1.37
C LEU A 409 6.49 7.02 -0.06
N HIS A 410 7.59 7.75 -0.22
CA HIS A 410 8.21 8.13 -1.50
C HIS A 410 8.92 6.98 -2.24
N LEU A 411 9.07 5.82 -1.59
CA LEU A 411 9.73 4.67 -2.17
C LEU A 411 8.84 3.96 -3.19
N LYS A 412 9.46 3.38 -4.22
CA LYS A 412 8.77 2.43 -5.10
C LYS A 412 8.35 1.21 -4.28
N PHE A 413 7.21 0.61 -4.64
CA PHE A 413 6.77 -0.63 -4.01
C PHE A 413 7.86 -1.71 -4.14
N GLY A 414 8.12 -2.41 -3.03
CA GLY A 414 9.18 -3.39 -2.90
C GLY A 414 9.50 -3.67 -1.43
N PHE A 415 10.45 -4.57 -1.17
CA PHE A 415 10.83 -4.91 0.20
C PHE A 415 11.36 -3.71 1.02
N PRO A 416 12.16 -2.79 0.45
CA PRO A 416 12.56 -1.57 1.16
C PRO A 416 11.38 -0.69 1.58
N PHE A 417 10.33 -0.63 0.76
CA PHE A 417 9.10 0.08 1.09
C PHE A 417 8.41 -0.56 2.30
N PHE A 418 8.28 -1.89 2.31
CA PHE A 418 7.70 -2.64 3.42
C PHE A 418 8.51 -2.52 4.71
N SER A 419 9.81 -2.87 4.68
CA SER A 419 10.69 -2.85 5.86
C SER A 419 10.73 -1.45 6.49
N ARG A 420 10.98 -0.41 5.68
CA ARG A 420 11.04 0.98 6.17
C ARG A 420 9.70 1.45 6.74
N SER A 421 8.59 1.02 6.15
CA SER A 421 7.26 1.34 6.69
C SER A 421 7.08 0.79 8.10
N LEU A 422 7.53 -0.43 8.39
CA LEU A 422 7.43 -1.01 9.73
C LEU A 422 8.32 -0.26 10.72
N TYR A 423 9.55 0.08 10.35
CA TYR A 423 10.41 0.89 11.22
C TYR A 423 9.80 2.26 11.53
N HIS A 424 9.17 2.90 10.55
CA HIS A 424 8.49 4.17 10.78
C HIS A 424 7.37 4.05 11.83
N TYR A 425 6.59 2.96 11.80
CA TYR A 425 5.57 2.70 12.82
C TYR A 425 6.17 2.62 14.23
N VAL A 426 7.27 1.86 14.38
CA VAL A 426 7.97 1.70 15.66
C VAL A 426 8.59 3.01 16.14
N LEU A 427 9.00 3.90 15.24
CA LEU A 427 9.52 5.22 15.60
C LEU A 427 8.42 6.18 16.11
N GLU A 428 7.21 6.10 15.54
CA GLU A 428 6.07 6.92 15.95
C GLU A 428 5.42 6.43 17.25
N LYS A 429 5.30 5.11 17.41
CA LYS A 429 4.90 4.47 18.67
C LYS A 429 6.13 3.76 19.25
N PRO A 430 7.01 4.43 20.01
CA PRO A 430 8.09 3.73 20.71
C PRO A 430 7.49 2.85 21.82
N TYR A 431 8.08 1.66 22.03
CA TYR A 431 7.71 0.77 23.12
C TYR A 431 7.77 1.51 24.46
N ALA A 432 6.63 1.70 25.10
CA ALA A 432 6.56 2.09 26.51
C ALA A 432 6.69 0.80 27.33
N PRO A 433 7.79 0.59 28.08
CA PRO A 433 7.82 -0.53 29.01
C PRO A 433 6.64 -0.41 29.97
N PRO A 434 5.95 -1.51 30.32
CA PRO A 434 4.84 -1.44 31.27
C PRO A 434 5.32 -0.73 32.53
N SER A 435 4.66 0.38 32.86
CA SER A 435 4.93 1.10 34.10
C SER A 435 4.76 0.13 35.26
N LYS A 436 5.72 0.07 36.18
CA LYS A 436 5.71 -0.79 37.39
C LYS A 436 4.60 -0.46 38.40
N VAL A 437 3.47 0.09 37.97
CA VAL A 437 2.36 0.54 38.84
C VAL A 437 1.06 -0.08 38.38
N GLU A 438 0.98 -1.40 38.39
CA GLU A 438 -0.24 -2.11 38.77
C GLU A 438 0.21 -3.25 39.69
N GLN A 439 0.29 -2.93 40.99
CA GLN A 439 0.21 -3.98 41.98
C GLN A 439 -1.14 -4.68 41.76
N PRO A 440 -1.20 -6.02 41.69
CA PRO A 440 -2.48 -6.70 41.69
C PRO A 440 -3.20 -6.26 42.96
N GLN A 441 -4.39 -5.66 42.80
CA GLN A 441 -5.30 -5.51 43.92
C GLN A 441 -5.61 -6.92 44.42
N ALA A 442 -4.92 -7.32 45.49
CA ALA A 442 -5.32 -8.46 46.26
C ALA A 442 -6.72 -8.13 46.79
N ASN A 443 -7.73 -8.79 46.21
CA ASN A 443 -9.07 -8.85 46.76
C ASN A 443 -8.97 -9.49 48.16
N SER A 444 -8.73 -8.66 49.18
CA SER A 444 -8.86 -9.04 50.58
C SER A 444 -10.33 -8.95 50.97
N THR A 445 -11.11 -9.94 50.53
CA THR A 445 -12.41 -10.26 51.12
C THR A 445 -12.42 -11.73 51.50
N PHE A 446 -11.63 -12.07 52.52
CA PHE A 446 -11.85 -13.27 53.34
C PHE A 446 -11.31 -13.00 54.74
N VAL A 447 -12.15 -12.42 55.59
CA VAL A 447 -11.94 -12.36 57.04
C VAL A 447 -13.29 -12.57 57.73
N HIS A 448 -13.35 -13.67 58.49
CA HIS A 448 -14.22 -13.99 59.63
C HIS A 448 -15.72 -14.27 59.43
N GLU A 449 -16.04 -15.55 59.21
CA GLU A 449 -17.17 -16.21 59.88
C GLU A 449 -16.69 -17.52 60.53
N ALA A 450 -16.19 -17.40 61.77
CA ALA A 450 -16.05 -18.50 62.72
C ALA A 450 -15.75 -17.92 64.11
N ALA A 451 -16.78 -17.40 64.77
CA ALA A 451 -16.91 -17.32 66.23
C ALA A 451 -18.22 -16.61 66.61
N ARG A 452 -19.33 -17.36 66.65
CA ARG A 452 -20.37 -17.26 67.68
C ARG A 452 -21.29 -18.47 67.61
#